data_AF-A0A354CZP6-F1
#
_entry.id   AF-A0A354CZP6-F1
#
_cell.length_a   1.000
_cell.length_b   1.000
_cell.length_c   1.000
_cell.angle_alpha   90.00
_cell.angle_beta   90.00
_cell.angle_gamma   90.00
#
_symmetry.space_group_name_H-M   'P 1'
#
loop_
_entity.id
_entity.type
_entity.pdbx_description
1 polymer ?
#
loop_
_entity_poly.entity_id
_entity_poly.type
_entity_poly.pdbx_seq_one_letter_code
_entity_poly.pdbx_strand_id
1 'polypeptide(L)'
;CYRAFYAIRSLATSQGRPTNAVYGFAVMLKALREQRHPEYLAVAFDAGKPTFRHRRFAEYKIQRKPMPPLLIEQLSTIKALLKAYRVPTFEQEGYEGE
;
A
#
# COMPACT_ATOMS: atom_id res chain seq x y z
N CYS A 1 -2.46 -3.35 -0.19
CA CYS A 1 -3.40 -2.23 -0.44
C CYS A 1 -4.17 -2.35 -1.76
N TYR A 2 -3.50 -2.66 -2.88
CA TYR A 2 -4.14 -2.79 -4.19
C TYR A 2 -5.33 -3.77 -4.20
N ARG A 3 -5.21 -4.95 -3.56
CA ARG A 3 -6.31 -5.92 -3.41
C ARG A 3 -7.55 -5.35 -2.73
N ALA A 4 -7.38 -4.59 -1.64
CA ALA A 4 -8.47 -3.97 -0.90
C ALA A 4 -9.19 -2.88 -1.73
N PHE A 5 -8.43 -2.10 -2.51
CA PHE A 5 -8.96 -1.05 -3.36
C PHE A 5 -9.95 -1.58 -4.41
N TYR A 6 -9.67 -2.74 -5.03
CA TYR A 6 -10.58 -3.34 -6.01
C TYR A 6 -11.69 -4.21 -5.39
N ALA A 7 -11.46 -4.76 -4.19
CA ALA A 7 -12.44 -5.63 -3.52
C ALA A 7 -13.59 -4.84 -2.88
N ILE A 8 -13.32 -3.64 -2.34
CA ILE A 8 -14.32 -2.84 -1.64
C ILE A 8 -14.69 -1.64 -2.53
N ARG A 9 -15.89 -1.70 -3.13
CA ARG A 9 -16.45 -0.60 -3.93
C ARG A 9 -17.18 0.40 -3.02
N SER A 10 -16.98 1.69 -3.26
CA SER A 10 -17.78 2.80 -2.71
C SER A 10 -17.66 3.10 -1.20
N LEU A 11 -16.58 2.70 -0.53
CA LEU A 11 -16.33 3.17 0.84
C LEU A 11 -15.64 4.54 0.83
N ALA A 12 -16.32 5.54 1.38
CA ALA A 12 -15.84 6.91 1.48
C ALA A 12 -16.22 7.56 2.82
N THR A 13 -15.52 8.63 3.20
CA THR A 13 -15.89 9.47 4.34
C THR A 13 -17.17 10.27 4.06
N SER A 14 -17.74 10.92 5.08
CA SER A 14 -18.85 11.88 4.92
C SER A 14 -18.51 13.06 3.99
N GLN A 15 -17.22 13.32 3.76
CA GLN A 15 -16.72 14.33 2.81
C GLN A 15 -16.46 13.75 1.41
N GLY A 16 -16.84 12.50 1.13
CA GLY A 16 -16.68 11.84 -0.17
C GLY A 16 -15.26 11.34 -0.46
N ARG A 17 -14.32 11.41 0.49
CA ARG A 17 -12.95 10.90 0.28
C ARG A 17 -12.93 9.37 0.33
N PRO A 18 -12.38 8.68 -0.67
CA PRO A 18 -12.34 7.22 -0.68
C PRO A 18 -11.47 6.70 0.47
N THR A 19 -11.97 5.68 1.17
CA THR A 19 -11.29 5.04 2.32
C THR A 19 -11.28 3.52 2.22
N ASN A 20 -11.73 2.98 1.09
CA ASN A 20 -11.81 1.55 0.81
C ASN A 20 -10.47 0.81 0.97
N ALA A 21 -9.37 1.38 0.48
CA ALA A 21 -8.05 0.78 0.61
C ALA A 21 -7.52 0.86 2.05
N VAL A 22 -7.80 1.96 2.76
CA VAL A 22 -7.43 2.14 4.18
C VAL A 22 -8.14 1.11 5.04
N TYR A 23 -9.46 1.00 4.89
CA TYR A 23 -10.28 0.08 5.68
C TYR A 23 -9.90 -1.38 5.43
N GLY A 24 -9.82 -1.79 4.16
CA GLY A 24 -9.44 -3.17 3.85
C GLY A 24 -8.04 -3.51 4.34
N PHE A 25 -7.09 -2.58 4.27
CA PHE A 25 -5.75 -2.77 4.84
C PHE A 25 -5.79 -2.95 6.36
N ALA A 26 -6.56 -2.11 7.07
CA ALA A 26 -6.70 -2.21 8.52
C ALA A 26 -7.32 -3.55 8.97
N VAL A 27 -8.36 -4.02 8.26
CA VAL A 27 -9.00 -5.32 8.52
C VAL A 27 -8.01 -6.47 8.30
N MET A 28 -7.28 -6.45 7.18
CA MET A 28 -6.26 -7.49 6.90
C MET A 28 -5.13 -7.48 7.94
N LEU A 29 -4.66 -6.29 8.34
CA LEU A 29 -3.62 -6.15 9.37
C LEU A 29 -4.09 -6.71 10.71
N LYS A 30 -5.33 -6.40 11.11
CA LYS A 30 -5.93 -6.92 12.34
C LYS A 30 -6.05 -8.44 12.29
N ALA A 31 -6.62 -8.98 11.20
CA ALA A 31 -6.77 -10.41 11.02
C ALA A 31 -5.42 -11.15 11.03
N LEU A 32 -4.39 -10.58 10.39
CA LEU A 32 -3.04 -11.15 10.40
C LEU A 32 -2.48 -11.25 11.82
N ARG A 33 -2.63 -10.19 12.63
CA ARG A 33 -2.17 -10.18 14.02
C ARG A 33 -2.90 -11.20 14.89
N GLU A 34 -4.21 -11.31 14.72
CA GLU A 34 -5.04 -12.25 15.48
C GLU A 34 -4.80 -13.72 15.08
N GLN A 35 -4.54 -14.00 13.81
CA GLN A 35 -4.37 -15.38 13.33
C GLN A 35 -2.95 -15.90 13.48
N ARG A 36 -1.94 -15.02 13.33
CA ARG A 36 -0.53 -15.44 13.26
C ARG A 36 0.28 -15.08 14.51
N HIS A 37 -0.25 -14.25 15.40
CA HIS A 37 0.45 -13.75 16.60
C HIS A 37 1.95 -13.47 16.35
N PRO A 38 2.29 -12.66 15.33
CA PRO A 38 3.69 -12.47 14.97
C PRO A 38 4.44 -11.71 16.06
N GLU A 39 5.63 -12.19 16.41
CA GLU A 39 6.54 -11.50 17.33
C GLU A 39 7.13 -10.23 16.68
N TYR A 40 7.30 -10.25 15.35
CA TYR A 40 7.79 -9.13 14.54
C TYR A 40 6.89 -8.87 13.33
N LEU A 41 6.60 -7.60 13.07
CA LEU A 41 5.81 -7.17 11.92
C LEU A 41 6.39 -5.90 11.32
N ALA A 42 6.54 -5.87 10.00
CA ALA A 42 6.97 -4.70 9.25
C ALA A 42 6.17 -4.59 7.95
N VAL A 43 6.06 -3.38 7.40
CA VAL A 43 5.40 -3.13 6.12
C VAL A 43 6.35 -2.42 5.18
N ALA A 44 6.54 -2.98 3.99
CA ALA A 44 7.30 -2.34 2.91
C ALA A 44 6.33 -1.66 1.93
N PHE A 45 6.66 -0.44 1.50
CA PHE A 45 5.96 0.24 0.42
C PHE A 45 6.85 0.32 -0.82
N ASP A 46 6.26 0.07 -1.99
CA ASP A 46 6.93 0.26 -3.28
C ASP A 46 7.02 1.77 -3.58
N ALA A 47 8.23 2.31 -3.53
CA ALA A 47 8.53 3.68 -3.93
C ALA A 47 8.55 3.72 -5.47
N GLY A 48 7.38 3.91 -6.09
CA GLY A 48 7.14 3.90 -7.54
C GLY A 48 7.87 4.97 -8.38
N LYS A 49 9.06 5.42 -7.98
CA LYS A 49 10.00 6.16 -8.83
C LYS A 49 10.79 5.17 -9.70
N PRO A 50 11.20 5.56 -10.92
CA PRO A 50 12.00 4.71 -11.79
C PRO A 50 13.36 4.42 -11.14
N THR A 51 13.51 3.22 -10.60
CA THR A 51 14.76 2.69 -10.04
C THR A 51 15.82 2.57 -11.14
N PHE A 52 17.11 2.54 -10.76
CA PHE A 52 18.28 2.47 -11.66
C PHE A 52 18.26 1.28 -12.66
N ARG A 53 17.38 0.29 -12.44
CA ARG A 53 17.07 -0.81 -13.38
C ARG A 53 16.27 -0.38 -14.62
N HIS A 54 15.66 0.81 -14.62
CA HIS A 54 14.91 1.35 -15.76
C HIS A 54 15.79 1.81 -16.93
N ARG A 55 17.11 1.93 -16.75
CA ARG A 55 17.99 2.32 -17.87
C ARG A 55 18.42 1.15 -18.77
N ARG A 56 18.25 -0.11 -18.34
CA ARG A 56 18.77 -1.27 -19.10
C ARG A 56 17.69 -2.16 -19.75
N PHE A 57 16.42 -1.99 -19.41
CA PHE A 57 15.29 -2.70 -20.02
C PHE A 57 14.07 -1.79 -20.13
N ALA A 58 14.03 -0.96 -21.18
CA ALA A 58 12.91 -0.05 -21.47
C ALA A 58 11.59 -0.79 -21.82
N GLU A 59 11.67 -2.07 -22.20
CA GLU A 59 10.52 -2.81 -22.74
C GLU A 59 9.77 -3.64 -21.67
N TYR A 60 10.35 -3.87 -20.49
CA TYR A 60 9.81 -4.88 -19.55
C TYR A 60 8.66 -4.39 -18.65
N LYS A 61 8.41 -3.08 -18.54
CA LYS A 61 7.35 -2.53 -17.67
C LYS A 61 6.32 -1.64 -18.36
N ILE A 62 6.20 -1.71 -19.69
CA ILE A 62 5.24 -0.93 -20.48
C ILE A 62 3.77 -1.25 -20.10
N GLN A 63 3.49 -2.40 -19.47
CA GLN A 63 2.12 -2.80 -19.09
C GLN A 63 1.74 -2.56 -17.62
N ARG A 64 2.62 -2.06 -16.74
CA ARG A 64 2.18 -1.70 -15.38
C ARG A 64 1.36 -0.42 -15.47
N LYS A 65 0.03 -0.56 -15.40
CA LYS A 65 -0.88 0.58 -15.27
C LYS A 65 -0.45 1.41 -14.05
N PRO A 66 -0.36 2.75 -14.18
CA PRO A 66 0.00 3.60 -13.07
C PRO A 66 -0.97 3.38 -11.91
N MET A 67 -0.47 3.51 -10.68
CA MET A 67 -1.31 3.37 -9.49
C MET A 67 -2.48 4.35 -9.58
N PRO A 68 -3.74 3.92 -9.36
CA PRO A 68 -4.89 4.80 -9.43
C PRO A 68 -4.73 6.02 -8.50
N PRO A 69 -5.03 7.25 -8.95
CA PRO A 69 -4.88 8.46 -8.13
C PRO A 69 -5.61 8.37 -6.78
N LEU A 70 -6.82 7.80 -6.78
CA LEU A 70 -7.63 7.57 -5.57
C LEU A 70 -6.99 6.60 -4.56
N LEU A 71 -6.09 5.73 -5.01
CA LEU A 71 -5.31 4.85 -4.14
C LEU A 71 -4.10 5.61 -3.57
N ILE A 72 -3.45 6.45 -4.38
CA ILE A 72 -2.32 7.29 -3.96
C ILE A 72 -2.75 8.21 -2.81
N GLU A 73 -3.93 8.84 -2.91
CA GLU A 73 -4.49 9.71 -1.86
C GLU A 73 -4.68 8.98 -0.52
N GLN A 74 -4.93 7.68 -0.55
CA GLN A 74 -5.14 6.86 0.64
C GLN A 74 -3.84 6.37 1.29
N LEU A 75 -2.71 6.38 0.56
CA LEU A 75 -1.42 5.89 1.09
C LEU A 75 -0.94 6.68 2.30
N SER A 76 -1.12 8.00 2.30
CA SER A 76 -0.76 8.86 3.43
C SER A 76 -1.48 8.43 4.72
N THR A 77 -2.79 8.15 4.61
CA THR A 77 -3.62 7.65 5.71
C THR A 77 -3.18 6.27 6.16
N ILE A 78 -2.79 5.38 5.24
CA ILE A 78 -2.29 4.03 5.57
C ILE A 78 -0.95 4.12 6.34
N LYS A 79 -0.03 5.00 5.94
CA LYS A 79 1.22 5.24 6.67
C LYS A 79 0.94 5.80 8.07
N ALA A 80 0.00 6.73 8.20
CA ALA A 80 -0.43 7.26 9.49
C ALA A 80 -1.02 6.16 10.39
N LEU A 81 -1.81 5.25 9.82
CA LEU A 81 -2.35 4.09 10.52
C LEU A 81 -1.23 3.18 11.02
N LEU A 82 -0.25 2.83 10.18
CA LEU A 82 0.87 1.97 10.59
C LEU A 82 1.71 2.61 11.69
N LYS A 83 1.94 3.92 11.61
CA LYS A 83 2.58 4.68 12.68
C LYS A 83 1.81 4.60 14.00
N ALA A 84 0.48 4.73 13.96
CA ALA A 84 -0.38 4.58 15.14
C ALA A 84 -0.33 3.15 15.72
N TYR A 85 -0.20 2.14 14.87
CA TYR A 85 -0.01 0.73 15.26
C TYR A 85 1.42 0.40 15.71
N ARG A 86 2.35 1.37 15.69
CA ARG A 86 3.79 1.18 15.96
C ARG A 86 4.42 0.10 15.09
N VAL A 87 3.93 -0.04 13.85
CA VAL A 87 4.51 -0.96 12.87
C VAL A 87 5.58 -0.23 12.08
N PRO A 88 6.84 -0.72 12.07
CA PRO A 88 7.90 -0.14 11.26
C PRO A 88 7.56 -0.23 9.77
N THR A 89 7.73 0.89 9.08
CA THR A 89 7.49 1.02 7.65
C THR A 89 8.80 1.26 6.91
N PHE A 90 9.07 0.45 5.89
CA PHE A 90 10.25 0.58 5.05
C PHE A 90 9.87 1.10 3.67
N GLU A 91 10.54 2.17 3.26
CA GLU A 91 10.46 2.76 1.93
C GLU A 91 11.89 2.87 1.42
N GLN A 92 12.31 1.94 0.59
CA GLN A 92 13.64 1.99 -0.01
C GLN A 92 13.51 2.45 -1.46
N GLU A 93 14.05 3.63 -1.74
CA GLU A 93 14.25 4.10 -3.11
C GLU A 93 15.13 3.07 -3.84
N GLY A 94 14.62 2.41 -4.88
CA GLY A 94 15.39 1.43 -5.65
C GLY A 94 14.97 -0.04 -5.50
N TYR A 95 14.16 -0.39 -4.50
CA TYR A 95 13.77 -1.77 -4.21
C TYR A 95 12.25 -1.97 -4.29
N GLU A 96 11.84 -3.00 -5.03
CA GLU A 96 10.44 -3.44 -5.09
C GLU A 96 10.15 -4.25 -3.82
N GLY A 97 9.10 -3.89 -3.09
CA GLY A 97 8.45 -4.82 -2.18
C GLY A 97 7.59 -5.75 -3.01
N GLU A 98 8.12 -6.94 -3.32
CA GLU A 98 7.36 -8.00 -4.02
C GLU A 98 6.22 -8.56 -3.17
#